data_AF-A0A3C2BXS4-F1
#
_entry.id   AF-A0A3C2BXS4-F1
#
_cell.length_a   1.000
_cell.length_b   1.000
_cell.length_c   1.000
_cell.angle_alpha   90.00
_cell.angle_beta   90.00
_cell.angle_gamma   90.00
#
_symmetry.space_group_name_H-M   'P 1'
#
loop_
_entity.id
_entity.type
_entity.pdbx_description
1 polymer ?
#
loop_
_entity_poly.entity_id
_entity_poly.type
_entity_poly.pdbx_seq_one_letter_code
_entity_poly.pdbx_strand_id
1 'polypeptide(L)'
;MTITEFMEARIAEDEAMARAAIRHGDGAWRAGDEPDPEGDVYDERAIYGDDLHIYDEGGHDENHAAHIARHDPARVLAECKAKRAVLAEIKRYRWDEDPPPIITRALAAVHADHPDYRQEWAL
;
A
#
# COMPACT_ATOMS: atom_id res chain seq x y z
N MET A 1 -23.33 4.18 4.12
CA MET A 1 -22.10 3.50 3.69
C MET A 1 -22.15 2.05 4.16
N THR A 2 -22.12 1.11 3.23
CA THR A 2 -21.93 -0.32 3.46
C THR A 2 -20.44 -0.64 3.60
N ILE A 3 -20.09 -1.81 4.14
CA ILE A 3 -18.69 -2.25 4.21
C ILE A 3 -18.04 -2.36 2.82
N THR A 4 -18.81 -2.73 1.79
CA THR A 4 -18.33 -2.80 0.41
C THR A 4 -18.06 -1.40 -0.15
N GLU A 5 -18.96 -0.44 0.07
CA GLU A 5 -18.74 0.96 -0.34
C GLU A 5 -17.50 1.56 0.37
N PHE A 6 -17.32 1.26 1.67
CA PHE A 6 -16.13 1.64 2.42
C PHE A 6 -14.86 1.05 1.79
N MET A 7 -14.86 -0.25 1.49
CA MET A 7 -13.71 -0.90 0.85
C MET A 7 -13.40 -0.33 -0.53
N GLU A 8 -14.42 -0.02 -1.33
CA GLU A 8 -14.22 0.61 -2.64
C GLU A 8 -13.60 2.00 -2.52
N ALA A 9 -14.02 2.80 -1.53
CA ALA A 9 -13.42 4.10 -1.24
C ALA A 9 -11.95 3.98 -0.81
N ARG A 10 -11.63 3.09 0.14
CA ARG A 10 -10.26 2.89 0.62
C ARG A 10 -9.32 2.40 -0.50
N ILE A 11 -9.78 1.45 -1.33
CA ILE A 11 -9.00 0.98 -2.48
C ILE A 11 -8.76 2.12 -3.49
N ALA A 12 -9.75 3.01 -3.70
CA ALA A 12 -9.58 4.15 -4.60
C ALA A 12 -8.57 5.18 -4.06
N GLU A 13 -8.57 5.42 -2.75
CA GLU A 13 -7.61 6.30 -2.08
C GLU A 13 -6.18 5.75 -2.15
N ASP A 14 -5.98 4.48 -1.80
CA ASP A 14 -4.69 3.81 -1.88
C ASP A 14 -4.14 3.85 -3.32
N GLU A 15 -4.99 3.57 -4.31
CA GLU A 15 -4.61 3.64 -5.71
C GLU A 15 -4.26 5.06 -6.16
N ALA A 16 -5.04 6.07 -5.76
CA ALA A 16 -4.77 7.46 -6.10
C ALA A 16 -3.41 7.90 -5.53
N MET A 17 -3.10 7.52 -4.29
CA MET A 17 -1.82 7.80 -3.64
C MET A 17 -0.66 7.09 -4.36
N ALA A 18 -0.82 5.79 -4.65
CA ALA A 18 0.19 5.02 -5.36
C ALA A 18 0.45 5.58 -6.77
N ARG A 19 -0.60 5.96 -7.51
CA ARG A 19 -0.45 6.62 -8.82
C ARG A 19 0.25 7.97 -8.72
N ALA A 20 -0.04 8.75 -7.68
CA ALA A 20 0.64 10.03 -7.45
C ALA A 20 2.13 9.83 -7.17
N ALA A 21 2.50 8.79 -6.42
CA ALA A 21 3.88 8.46 -6.08
C ALA A 21 4.74 8.03 -7.28
N ILE A 22 4.12 7.63 -8.40
CA ILE A 22 4.82 7.16 -9.61
C ILE A 22 4.59 8.03 -10.82
N ARG A 23 4.13 9.27 -10.62
CA ARG A 23 3.82 10.20 -11.73
C ARG A 23 4.96 10.34 -12.74
N HIS A 24 6.20 10.14 -12.28
CA HIS A 24 7.40 10.32 -13.08
C HIS A 24 8.22 9.02 -13.28
N GLY A 25 7.88 7.91 -12.61
CA GLY A 25 8.66 6.66 -12.67
C GLY A 25 7.83 5.38 -12.78
N ASP A 26 8.51 4.23 -12.82
CA ASP A 26 7.88 2.91 -12.94
C ASP A 26 7.21 2.39 -11.64
N GLY A 27 7.57 2.98 -10.50
CA GLY A 27 7.05 2.61 -9.19
C GLY A 27 7.71 1.41 -8.52
N ALA A 28 8.79 0.89 -9.13
CA ALA A 28 9.57 -0.22 -8.57
C ALA A 28 10.67 0.34 -7.68
N TRP A 29 10.44 0.32 -6.37
CA TRP A 29 11.41 0.87 -5.42
C TRP A 29 12.42 -0.18 -4.98
N ARG A 30 13.67 0.23 -4.76
CA ARG A 30 14.78 -0.66 -4.39
C ARG A 30 15.55 -0.05 -3.24
N ALA A 31 15.82 -0.87 -2.21
CA ALA A 31 16.77 -0.51 -1.16
C ALA A 31 18.20 -0.77 -1.65
N GLY A 32 19.14 0.11 -1.32
CA GLY A 32 20.55 -0.06 -1.61
C GLY A 32 21.40 1.02 -0.95
N ASP A 33 22.71 0.95 -1.23
CA ASP A 33 23.68 1.96 -0.81
C ASP A 33 23.84 3.00 -1.93
N GLU A 34 24.13 4.25 -1.57
CA GLU A 34 24.48 5.25 -2.58
C GLU A 34 25.81 4.90 -3.25
N PRO A 35 25.90 4.94 -4.60
CA PRO A 35 27.19 4.95 -5.26
C PRO A 35 27.85 6.30 -4.97
N ASP A 36 28.59 6.35 -3.87
CA ASP A 36 29.42 7.48 -3.49
C ASP A 36 30.45 7.76 -4.62
N PRO A 37 30.36 8.93 -5.28
CA PRO A 37 31.28 9.28 -6.36
C PRO A 37 32.65 9.77 -5.86
N GLU A 38 32.81 10.04 -4.56
CA GLU A 38 34.00 10.68 -3.96
C GLU A 38 34.81 9.76 -3.03
N GLY A 39 34.31 8.56 -2.70
CA GLY A 39 35.04 7.53 -1.93
C GLY A 39 34.95 7.68 -0.40
N ASP A 40 34.07 8.54 0.10
CA ASP A 40 33.71 8.62 1.50
C ASP A 40 32.70 7.50 1.88
N VAL A 41 33.21 6.52 2.63
CA VAL A 41 32.45 5.39 3.18
C VAL A 41 31.49 5.88 4.26
N TYR A 42 30.33 6.40 3.87
CA TYR A 42 29.17 6.52 4.74
C TYR A 42 28.21 5.34 4.46
N ASP A 43 27.73 4.67 5.51
CA ASP A 43 26.65 3.66 5.45
C ASP A 43 25.32 4.40 5.23
N GLU A 44 25.23 5.13 4.12
CA GLU A 44 24.06 5.93 3.74
C GLU A 44 23.11 5.06 2.93
N ARG A 45 22.13 4.51 3.64
CA ARG A 45 21.10 3.65 3.06
C ARG A 45 20.06 4.50 2.38
N ALA A 46 19.62 4.07 1.21
CA ALA A 46 18.67 4.82 0.41
C ALA A 46 17.68 3.93 -0.35
N ILE A 47 16.58 4.57 -0.73
CA ILE A 47 15.52 3.98 -1.55
C ILE A 47 15.53 4.67 -2.91
N TYR A 48 15.66 3.87 -3.97
CA TYR A 48 15.76 4.33 -5.34
C TYR A 48 14.56 3.91 -6.19
N GLY A 49 14.16 4.78 -7.10
CA GLY A 49 13.31 4.52 -8.26
C GLY A 49 13.68 5.48 -9.39
N ASP A 50 13.11 5.30 -10.59
CA ASP A 50 13.47 6.10 -11.78
C ASP A 50 13.46 7.63 -11.55
N ASP A 51 12.63 8.12 -10.62
CA ASP A 51 12.55 9.54 -10.20
C ASP A 51 12.31 9.69 -8.68
N LEU A 52 12.80 8.73 -7.87
CA LEU A 52 12.70 8.77 -6.41
C LEU A 52 14.04 8.48 -5.77
N HIS A 53 14.45 9.36 -4.87
CA HIS A 53 15.59 9.17 -3.99
C HIS A 53 15.18 9.57 -2.58
N ILE A 54 15.20 8.62 -1.64
CA ILE A 54 14.98 8.88 -0.21
C ILE A 54 16.28 8.51 0.50
N TYR A 55 16.90 9.50 1.15
CA TYR A 55 18.16 9.36 1.89
C TYR A 55 17.92 9.09 3.36
N ASP A 56 18.84 8.36 4.00
CA ASP A 56 18.89 8.27 5.45
C ASP A 56 19.54 9.52 6.07
N GLU A 57 18.72 10.49 6.45
CA GLU A 57 19.16 11.64 7.27
C GLU A 57 19.30 11.28 8.77
N GLY A 58 19.76 10.06 9.07
CA GLY A 58 19.93 9.51 10.43
C GLY A 58 18.65 8.97 11.08
N GLY A 59 17.64 8.61 10.27
CA GLY A 59 16.30 8.23 10.70
C GLY A 59 15.87 6.80 10.37
N HIS A 60 16.56 6.06 9.49
CA HIS A 60 16.10 4.74 9.08
C HIS A 60 17.19 3.73 8.72
N ASP A 61 17.07 2.51 9.25
CA ASP A 61 18.04 1.44 9.04
C ASP A 61 17.73 0.57 7.80
N GLU A 62 18.50 -0.50 7.59
CA GLU A 62 18.34 -1.43 6.46
C GLU A 62 16.96 -2.08 6.46
N ASN A 63 16.41 -2.39 7.65
CA ASN A 63 15.09 -2.99 7.76
C ASN A 63 14.01 -1.99 7.37
N HIS A 64 14.17 -0.72 7.72
CA HIS A 64 13.26 0.33 7.30
C HIS A 64 13.30 0.55 5.78
N ALA A 65 14.50 0.67 5.19
CA ALA A 65 14.65 0.83 3.74
C ALA A 65 14.06 -0.37 2.97
N ALA A 66 14.35 -1.59 3.43
CA ALA A 66 13.81 -2.82 2.86
C ALA A 66 12.28 -2.90 3.01
N HIS A 67 11.72 -2.46 4.15
CA HIS A 67 10.27 -2.39 4.34
C HIS A 67 9.63 -1.41 3.36
N ILE A 68 10.17 -0.20 3.22
CA ILE A 68 9.63 0.81 2.31
C ILE A 68 9.69 0.32 0.86
N ALA A 69 10.84 -0.20 0.41
CA ALA A 69 10.98 -0.77 -0.93
C ALA A 69 10.02 -1.94 -1.18
N ARG A 70 9.76 -2.78 -0.16
CA ARG A 70 8.80 -3.89 -0.25
C ARG A 70 7.35 -3.42 -0.40
N HIS A 71 7.04 -2.21 0.04
CA HIS A 71 5.72 -1.58 0.00
C HIS A 71 5.63 -0.50 -1.10
N ASP A 72 6.37 -0.70 -2.20
CA ASP A 72 6.40 0.22 -3.33
C ASP A 72 5.01 0.47 -3.97
N PRO A 73 4.84 1.60 -4.68
CA PRO A 73 3.57 1.90 -5.33
C PRO A 73 3.15 0.88 -6.37
N ALA A 74 4.08 0.27 -7.11
CA ALA A 74 3.76 -0.76 -8.11
C ALA A 74 3.05 -1.95 -7.47
N ARG A 75 3.52 -2.41 -6.31
CA ARG A 75 2.85 -3.43 -5.50
C ARG A 75 1.50 -2.95 -4.99
N VAL A 76 1.40 -1.74 -4.45
CA VAL A 76 0.12 -1.21 -3.94
C VAL A 76 -0.94 -1.20 -5.05
N LEU A 77 -0.58 -0.84 -6.29
CA LEU A 77 -1.48 -0.92 -7.45
C LEU A 77 -1.91 -2.36 -7.75
N ALA A 78 -1.00 -3.32 -7.67
CA ALA A 78 -1.32 -4.74 -7.83
C ALA A 78 -2.27 -5.24 -6.73
N GLU A 79 -2.06 -4.82 -5.49
CA GLU A 79 -2.94 -5.13 -4.36
C GLU A 79 -4.33 -4.50 -4.54
N CYS A 80 -4.42 -3.24 -4.98
CA CYS A 80 -5.68 -2.58 -5.31
C CYS A 80 -6.47 -3.36 -6.37
N LYS A 81 -5.79 -3.79 -7.45
CA LYS A 81 -6.38 -4.63 -8.49
C LYS A 81 -6.90 -5.95 -7.93
N ALA A 82 -6.12 -6.62 -7.08
CA ALA A 82 -6.50 -7.88 -6.45
C ALA A 82 -7.73 -7.70 -5.53
N LYS A 83 -7.73 -6.68 -4.66
CA LYS A 83 -8.86 -6.36 -3.76
C LYS A 83 -10.14 -6.08 -4.56
N ARG A 84 -10.06 -5.34 -5.68
CA ARG A 84 -11.22 -5.11 -6.56
C ARG A 84 -11.75 -6.40 -7.19
N ALA A 85 -10.86 -7.31 -7.61
CA ALA A 85 -11.29 -8.60 -8.14
C ALA A 85 -12.05 -9.40 -7.08
N VAL A 86 -11.57 -9.42 -5.83
CA VAL A 86 -12.27 -10.06 -4.71
C VAL A 86 -13.65 -9.43 -4.48
N LEU A 87 -13.74 -8.10 -4.41
CA LEU A 87 -15.04 -7.41 -4.24
C LEU A 87 -16.00 -7.69 -5.41
N ALA A 88 -15.49 -7.78 -6.64
CA ALA A 88 -16.29 -8.10 -7.81
C ALA A 88 -16.89 -9.51 -7.71
N GLU A 89 -16.12 -10.50 -7.25
CA GLU A 89 -16.62 -11.87 -7.01
C GLU A 89 -17.68 -11.89 -5.90
N ILE A 90 -17.45 -11.19 -4.79
CA ILE A 90 -18.43 -11.07 -3.69
C ILE A 90 -19.76 -10.50 -4.20
N LYS A 91 -19.71 -9.42 -5.00
CA LYS A 91 -20.89 -8.82 -5.64
C LYS A 91 -21.55 -9.76 -6.65
N ARG A 92 -20.75 -10.48 -7.46
CA ARG A 92 -21.24 -11.41 -8.48
C ARG A 92 -22.04 -12.54 -7.88
N TYR A 93 -21.54 -13.15 -6.82
CA TYR A 93 -22.22 -14.23 -6.13
C TYR A 93 -23.34 -13.76 -5.21
N ARG A 94 -23.56 -12.44 -5.12
CA ARG A 94 -24.51 -11.80 -4.20
C ARG A 94 -24.43 -12.46 -2.84
N TRP A 95 -23.22 -12.50 -2.28
CA TRP A 95 -23.06 -12.77 -0.86
C TRP A 95 -23.58 -11.58 -0.05
N ASP A 96 -24.81 -11.17 -0.32
CA ASP A 96 -25.62 -10.20 0.40
C ASP A 96 -26.18 -10.87 1.67
N GLU A 97 -25.36 -11.73 2.30
CA GLU A 97 -25.67 -12.26 3.61
C GLU A 97 -25.63 -11.10 4.62
N ASP A 98 -26.62 -11.10 5.50
CA ASP A 98 -26.56 -10.37 6.76
C ASP A 98 -26.22 -11.41 7.83
N PRO A 99 -24.95 -11.47 8.31
CA PRO A 99 -23.90 -10.45 8.22
C PRO A 99 -22.97 -10.55 7.00
N PRO A 100 -22.20 -9.48 6.68
CA PRO A 100 -21.27 -9.46 5.56
C PRO A 100 -20.27 -10.63 5.59
N PRO A 101 -19.85 -11.13 4.42
CA PRO A 101 -18.89 -12.23 4.34
C PRO A 101 -17.62 -11.94 5.14
N ILE A 102 -17.08 -12.98 5.78
CA ILE A 102 -15.82 -12.91 6.55
C ILE A 102 -14.68 -12.30 5.73
N ILE A 103 -14.67 -12.54 4.42
CA ILE A 103 -13.68 -12.01 3.49
C ILE A 103 -13.75 -10.48 3.43
N THR A 104 -14.95 -9.88 3.37
CA THR A 104 -15.11 -8.42 3.33
C THR A 104 -14.70 -7.78 4.66
N ARG A 105 -15.06 -8.40 5.79
CA ARG A 105 -14.63 -7.95 7.13
C ARG A 105 -13.11 -8.02 7.29
N ALA A 106 -12.49 -9.10 6.84
CA ALA A 106 -11.04 -9.27 6.89
C ALA A 106 -10.30 -8.22 6.05
N LEU A 107 -10.80 -7.86 4.87
CA LEU A 107 -10.22 -6.78 4.08
C LEU A 107 -10.41 -5.41 4.75
N ALA A 108 -11.56 -5.16 5.37
CA ALA A 108 -11.84 -3.90 6.06
C ALA A 108 -11.02 -3.70 7.32
N ALA A 109 -10.61 -4.78 8.00
CA ALA A 109 -9.83 -4.72 9.23
C ALA A 109 -8.49 -3.98 9.09
N VAL A 110 -7.92 -3.90 7.88
CA VAL A 110 -6.70 -3.11 7.60
C VAL A 110 -6.90 -1.61 7.87
N HIS A 111 -8.14 -1.15 7.84
CA HIS A 111 -8.52 0.25 8.03
C HIS A 111 -9.33 0.45 9.33
N ALA A 112 -9.10 -0.38 10.35
CA ALA A 112 -9.86 -0.33 11.61
C ALA A 112 -9.68 0.98 12.41
N ASP A 113 -8.60 1.71 12.14
CA ASP A 113 -8.27 3.02 12.68
C ASP A 113 -8.88 4.19 11.89
N HIS A 114 -9.48 3.91 10.73
CA HIS A 114 -10.09 4.93 9.88
C HIS A 114 -11.37 5.51 10.54
N PRO A 115 -11.60 6.83 10.53
CA PRO A 115 -12.75 7.45 11.21
C PRO A 115 -14.11 6.94 10.73
N ASP A 116 -14.24 6.62 9.43
CA ASP A 116 -15.47 6.06 8.88
C ASP A 116 -15.63 4.53 9.07
N TYR A 117 -14.65 3.86 9.67
CA TYR A 117 -14.73 2.43 9.97
C TYR A 117 -15.78 2.18 11.07
N ARG A 118 -16.65 1.19 10.87
CA ARG A 118 -17.66 0.83 11.86
C ARG A 118 -17.22 -0.40 12.64
N GLN A 119 -17.34 -0.33 13.97
CA GLN A 119 -16.99 -1.43 14.87
C GLN A 119 -17.79 -2.72 14.63
N GLU A 120 -18.99 -2.61 14.06
CA GLU A 120 -19.79 -3.77 13.61
C GLU A 120 -19.09 -4.62 12.52
N TRP A 121 -18.05 -4.08 11.87
CA TRP A 121 -17.24 -4.77 10.86
C TRP A 121 -15.98 -5.44 11.42
N ALA A 122 -15.64 -5.19 12.71
CA ALA A 122 -14.46 -5.77 13.36
C ALA A 122 -14.44 -7.29 13.19
N LEU A 123 -13.25 -7.89 13.05
CA LEU A 123 -13.11 -9.36 12.98
C LEU A 123 -13.45 -10.03 14.30
#